data_AF-A0A2A4V5B6-F1
#
_entry.id   AF-A0A2A4V5B6-F1
#
_cell.length_a   1.000
_cell.length_b   1.000
_cell.length_c   1.000
_cell.angle_alpha   90.00
_cell.angle_beta   90.00
_cell.angle_gamma   90.00
#
_symmetry.space_group_name_H-M   'P 1'
#
loop_
_entity.id
_entity.type
_entity.pdbx_description
1 polymer ?
#
loop_
_entity_poly.entity_id
_entity_poly.type
_entity_poly.pdbx_seq_one_letter_code
_entity_poly.pdbx_strand_id
1 'polypeptide(L)'
;METSVIGRKRRKTKRRKLFDIHSWLGFHLAAIMSLILITGTFAVVADEIDWLFHDEMRVVPSEQTVSWGQMEMAIHNYAPDDKLRWLMEGEADYFAFRAIMQRQNGKAYYLYVNQWNGQVTGVTSTLTVQRFLRDLHRYLFMPSIFGLPIVCSMAFVLAFSLYTGLKTTRNWRTIAMRIRTKKGARIAIGDFHKAAGIWASWFFVVVILTAGWYLFEWGGALAGQRFEPNRPGVSESRVAAYGNVIKDANANELIAASKAAYPGFHPTDIMFASSPNSSVIVMGRTRDILVRDRANRVFLDPVNTNIIKVQKSKSIGLRAYLNEIADPLHFGFLGGLTTKLIWFVFGLAMTSMSLTGVWLTWKRLKTSAVSRTQLATLPLLMVTVVIGYSYVNKYLDNPQFGPSRVFEVQEEQGVKTVLRIQLDDNLQMTGKVRLEITAEDGRPNIQASYIDFAVSTPENSSLRPRRVGNTVLFEKQFQKGSIKTTSIITTKTQFSTGETITYNWLLDEIIK
;
A
#
# COMPACT_ATOMS: atom_id res chain seq x y z
N MET A 1 5.45 76.76 6.04
CA MET A 1 4.96 75.90 4.95
C MET A 1 5.92 74.73 4.77
N GLU A 2 5.69 73.63 5.49
CA GLU A 2 6.40 72.37 5.26
C GLU A 2 5.76 71.65 4.08
N THR A 3 6.53 71.43 3.02
CA THR A 3 6.11 70.64 1.87
C THR A 3 6.32 69.16 2.18
N SER A 4 5.21 68.45 2.43
CA SER A 4 5.23 67.00 2.59
C SER A 4 5.60 66.33 1.27
N VAL A 5 6.82 65.77 1.19
CA VAL A 5 7.22 64.92 0.08
C VAL A 5 6.55 63.57 0.25
N ILE A 6 5.35 63.41 -0.32
CA ILE A 6 4.67 62.12 -0.44
C ILE A 6 5.52 61.24 -1.37
N GLY A 7 6.36 60.39 -0.77
CA GLY A 7 7.16 59.41 -1.49
C GLY A 7 6.28 58.47 -2.30
N ARG A 8 6.25 58.62 -3.63
CA ARG A 8 5.61 57.68 -4.55
C ARG A 8 6.21 56.28 -4.34
N LYS A 9 5.43 55.34 -3.80
CA LYS A 9 5.79 53.91 -3.76
C LYS A 9 6.11 53.41 -5.17
N ARG A 10 7.39 53.20 -5.47
CA ARG A 10 7.88 52.70 -6.77
C ARG A 10 7.23 51.35 -7.08
N ARG A 11 6.44 51.28 -8.16
CA ARG A 11 5.68 50.06 -8.54
C ARG A 11 6.66 48.94 -8.91
N LYS A 12 6.65 47.83 -8.16
CA LYS A 12 7.53 46.68 -8.44
C LYS A 12 7.32 46.16 -9.87
N THR A 13 8.41 45.89 -10.59
CA THR A 13 8.36 45.28 -11.92
C THR A 13 7.71 43.89 -11.86
N LYS A 14 7.03 43.46 -12.93
CA LYS A 14 6.37 42.14 -13.00
C LYS A 14 7.34 41.01 -12.61
N ARG A 15 8.58 41.06 -13.08
CA ARG A 15 9.64 40.09 -12.75
C ARG A 15 10.04 40.09 -11.29
N ARG A 16 10.11 41.26 -10.64
CA ARG A 16 10.40 41.31 -9.21
C ARG A 16 9.29 40.68 -8.38
N LYS A 17 8.03 40.87 -8.78
CA LYS A 17 6.88 40.19 -8.15
C LYS A 17 6.99 38.66 -8.29
N LEU A 18 7.29 38.15 -9.48
CA LEU A 18 7.48 36.70 -9.70
C LEU A 18 8.63 36.13 -8.85
N PHE A 19 9.74 36.86 -8.73
CA PHE A 19 10.85 36.48 -7.86
C PHE A 19 10.46 36.46 -6.38
N ASP A 20 9.72 37.49 -5.94
CA ASP A 20 9.24 37.56 -4.56
C ASP A 20 8.28 36.39 -4.26
N ILE A 21 7.39 36.01 -5.21
CA ILE A 21 6.50 34.84 -5.08
C ILE A 21 7.31 33.53 -5.03
N HIS A 22 8.27 33.34 -5.94
CA HIS A 22 9.12 32.15 -5.97
C HIS A 22 9.87 31.96 -4.65
N SER A 23 10.49 33.03 -4.15
CA SER A 23 11.23 33.02 -2.89
C SER A 23 10.31 32.83 -1.69
N TRP A 24 9.10 33.40 -1.71
CA TRP A 24 8.10 33.22 -0.64
C TRP A 24 7.63 31.77 -0.54
N LEU A 25 7.22 31.17 -1.66
CA LEU A 25 6.79 29.77 -1.72
C LEU A 25 7.91 28.83 -1.26
N GLY A 26 9.09 28.98 -1.87
CA GLY A 26 10.25 28.13 -1.60
C GLY A 26 10.82 28.27 -0.20
N PHE A 27 10.56 29.38 0.52
CA PHE A 27 11.02 29.56 1.89
C PHE A 27 9.99 29.11 2.94
N HIS A 28 8.70 29.44 2.74
CA HIS A 28 7.67 29.15 3.74
C HIS A 28 7.16 27.72 3.71
N LEU A 29 7.12 27.08 2.53
CA LEU A 29 6.69 25.68 2.39
C LEU A 29 7.86 24.70 2.32
N ALA A 30 9.07 25.19 2.57
CA ALA A 30 10.28 24.41 2.31
C ALA A 30 10.41 23.17 3.20
N ALA A 31 9.94 23.24 4.45
CA ALA A 31 10.08 22.13 5.38
C ALA A 31 9.26 20.91 4.92
N ILE A 32 7.97 21.12 4.63
CA ILE A 32 7.11 20.06 4.08
C ILE A 32 7.58 19.62 2.68
N MET A 33 7.95 20.58 1.81
CA MET A 33 8.47 20.25 0.48
C MET A 33 9.75 19.43 0.54
N SER A 34 10.68 19.77 1.43
CA SER A 34 11.93 19.02 1.60
C SER A 34 11.64 17.62 2.11
N LEU A 35 10.75 17.45 3.10
CA LEU A 35 10.35 16.13 3.58
C LEU A 35 9.78 15.26 2.45
N ILE A 36 8.83 15.79 1.67
CA ILE A 36 8.21 15.07 0.55
C ILE A 36 9.25 14.74 -0.54
N LEU A 37 10.10 15.69 -0.92
CA LEU A 37 11.11 15.48 -1.97
C LEU A 37 12.19 14.50 -1.55
N ILE A 38 12.70 14.59 -0.31
CA ILE A 38 13.69 13.65 0.24
C ILE A 38 13.11 12.24 0.25
N THR A 39 11.93 12.08 0.87
CA THR A 39 11.29 10.76 1.00
C THR A 39 10.92 10.17 -0.35
N GLY A 40 10.45 10.99 -1.30
CA GLY A 40 10.15 10.57 -2.67
C GLY A 40 11.40 10.17 -3.45
N THR A 41 12.51 10.89 -3.26
CA THR A 41 13.79 10.57 -3.90
C THR A 41 14.27 9.19 -3.47
N PHE A 42 14.29 8.90 -2.17
CA PHE A 42 14.69 7.58 -1.67
C PHE A 42 13.66 6.49 -1.99
N ALA A 43 12.37 6.82 -2.05
CA ALA A 43 11.30 5.87 -2.38
C ALA A 43 11.48 5.25 -3.79
N VAL A 44 12.12 5.97 -4.72
CA VAL A 44 12.39 5.46 -6.08
C VAL A 44 13.26 4.20 -6.06
N VAL A 45 14.21 4.08 -5.13
CA VAL A 45 15.15 2.95 -5.03
C VAL A 45 14.92 2.12 -3.76
N ALA A 46 13.72 2.20 -3.17
CA ALA A 46 13.50 1.66 -1.84
C ALA A 46 13.44 0.12 -1.81
N ASP A 47 13.04 -0.53 -2.90
CA ASP A 47 13.12 -2.00 -3.01
C ASP A 47 14.59 -2.46 -3.08
N GLU A 48 15.49 -1.72 -3.73
CA GLU A 48 16.93 -1.99 -3.69
C GLU A 48 17.55 -1.73 -2.32
N ILE A 49 17.06 -0.71 -1.60
CA ILE A 49 17.46 -0.48 -0.21
C ILE A 49 16.98 -1.64 0.67
N ASP A 50 15.75 -2.10 0.50
CA ASP A 50 15.23 -3.28 1.20
C ASP A 50 16.08 -4.52 0.89
N TRP A 51 16.46 -4.73 -0.37
CA TRP A 51 17.37 -5.81 -0.78
C TRP A 51 18.74 -5.74 -0.08
N LEU A 52 19.25 -4.54 0.21
CA LEU A 52 20.50 -4.36 0.98
C LEU A 52 20.36 -4.68 2.47
N PHE A 53 19.16 -4.58 3.04
CA PHE A 53 18.91 -4.87 4.46
C PHE A 53 18.36 -6.27 4.74
N HIS A 54 17.75 -6.91 3.73
CA HIS A 54 17.06 -8.19 3.86
C HIS A 54 17.70 -9.24 2.96
N ASP A 55 18.51 -10.11 3.55
CA ASP A 55 19.14 -11.24 2.86
C ASP A 55 18.11 -12.19 2.26
N GLU A 56 16.92 -12.28 2.87
CA GLU A 56 15.80 -13.11 2.41
C GLU A 56 15.31 -12.70 1.01
N MET A 57 15.58 -11.46 0.58
CA MET A 57 15.18 -10.97 -0.75
C MET A 57 16.14 -11.37 -1.86
N ARG A 58 17.30 -11.94 -1.52
CA ARG A 58 18.41 -12.15 -2.47
C ARG A 58 18.38 -13.55 -3.04
N VAL A 59 18.54 -13.66 -4.35
CA VAL A 59 18.73 -14.94 -5.05
C VAL A 59 19.83 -14.83 -6.08
N VAL A 60 20.44 -15.96 -6.40
CA VAL A 60 21.43 -16.06 -7.50
C VAL A 60 20.70 -16.56 -8.74
N PRO A 61 20.69 -15.80 -9.85
CA PRO A 61 20.09 -16.23 -11.10
C PRO A 61 20.64 -17.56 -11.60
N SER A 62 19.75 -18.37 -12.20
CA SER A 62 20.07 -19.66 -12.82
C SER A 62 19.40 -19.73 -14.21
N GLU A 63 19.69 -20.77 -15.00
CA GLU A 63 19.07 -20.94 -16.32
C GLU A 63 17.65 -21.52 -16.25
N GLN A 64 17.32 -22.24 -15.17
CA GLN A 64 16.03 -22.92 -15.01
C GLN A 64 15.24 -22.30 -13.86
N THR A 65 13.95 -22.05 -14.11
CA THR A 65 13.00 -21.61 -13.09
C THR A 65 12.09 -22.74 -12.69
N VAL A 66 11.77 -22.84 -11.40
CA VAL A 66 10.69 -23.70 -10.92
C VAL A 66 9.32 -23.16 -11.34
N SER A 67 8.32 -24.03 -11.37
CA SER A 67 6.96 -23.64 -11.73
C SER A 67 6.27 -22.85 -10.61
N TRP A 68 5.21 -22.11 -10.95
CA TRP A 68 4.41 -21.36 -9.96
C TRP A 68 3.79 -22.26 -8.89
N GLY A 69 3.30 -23.44 -9.28
CA GLY A 69 2.80 -24.46 -8.36
C GLY A 69 3.87 -25.05 -7.46
N GLN A 70 5.12 -25.22 -7.93
CA GLN A 70 6.23 -25.64 -7.07
C GLN A 70 6.54 -24.59 -6.00
N MET A 71 6.53 -23.30 -6.36
CA MET A 71 6.68 -22.21 -5.40
C MET A 71 5.53 -22.15 -4.39
N GLU A 72 4.29 -22.29 -4.85
CA GLU A 72 3.10 -22.36 -3.98
C GLU A 72 3.20 -23.53 -2.98
N MET A 73 3.57 -24.73 -3.44
CA MET A 73 3.78 -25.87 -2.55
C MET A 73 4.88 -25.60 -1.52
N ALA A 74 6.01 -25.01 -1.93
CA ALA A 74 7.08 -24.64 -1.00
C ALA A 74 6.62 -23.64 0.07
N ILE A 75 5.79 -22.67 -0.32
CA ILE A 75 5.18 -21.70 0.61
C ILE A 75 4.27 -22.41 1.62
N HIS A 76 3.38 -23.29 1.15
CA HIS A 76 2.48 -24.04 2.04
C HIS A 76 3.23 -25.02 2.94
N ASN A 77 4.31 -25.64 2.47
CA ASN A 77 5.15 -26.51 3.31
C ASN A 77 5.87 -25.72 4.42
N TYR A 78 6.27 -24.47 4.15
CA TYR A 78 6.92 -23.62 5.14
C TYR A 78 5.95 -23.06 6.18
N ALA A 79 4.74 -22.67 5.76
CA ALA A 79 3.71 -22.10 6.62
C ALA A 79 2.31 -22.69 6.30
N PRO A 80 2.03 -23.95 6.70
CA PRO A 80 0.80 -24.66 6.32
C PRO A 80 -0.47 -24.01 6.87
N ASP A 81 -0.35 -23.36 8.03
CA ASP A 81 -1.45 -22.71 8.74
C ASP A 81 -1.79 -21.30 8.25
N ASP A 82 -0.91 -20.69 7.44
CA ASP A 82 -1.03 -19.29 7.04
C ASP A 82 -1.64 -19.14 5.64
N LYS A 83 -2.33 -18.03 5.39
CA LYS A 83 -2.93 -17.78 4.06
C LYS A 83 -1.93 -17.23 3.08
N LEU A 84 -1.77 -17.89 1.94
CA LEU A 84 -1.24 -17.25 0.74
C LEU A 84 -2.30 -16.32 0.13
N ARG A 85 -2.00 -15.01 0.09
CA ARG A 85 -2.91 -13.98 -0.44
C ARG A 85 -2.52 -13.52 -1.84
N TRP A 86 -1.22 -13.46 -2.08
CA TRP A 86 -0.66 -12.94 -3.31
C TRP A 86 0.74 -13.55 -3.47
N LEU A 87 1.06 -14.08 -4.64
CA LEU A 87 2.42 -14.45 -5.05
C LEU A 87 2.82 -13.56 -6.23
N MET A 88 3.95 -12.86 -6.12
CA MET A 88 4.43 -11.91 -7.13
C MET A 88 5.91 -12.12 -7.46
N GLU A 89 6.24 -11.90 -8.72
CA GLU A 89 7.60 -11.86 -9.23
C GLU A 89 8.41 -10.77 -8.52
N GLY A 90 9.71 -11.04 -8.33
CA GLY A 90 10.66 -10.05 -7.85
C GLY A 90 10.87 -8.92 -8.87
N GLU A 91 11.44 -7.80 -8.44
CA GLU A 91 11.61 -6.67 -9.35
C GLU A 91 12.68 -6.90 -10.44
N ALA A 92 13.64 -7.78 -10.15
CA ALA A 92 14.63 -8.27 -11.09
C ALA A 92 14.94 -9.75 -10.82
N ASP A 93 15.74 -10.37 -11.68
CA ASP A 93 16.16 -11.77 -11.61
C ASP A 93 16.92 -12.14 -10.33
N TYR A 94 17.61 -11.17 -9.72
CA TYR A 94 18.32 -11.30 -8.44
C TYR A 94 17.44 -11.03 -7.19
N PHE A 95 16.15 -10.74 -7.39
CA PHE A 95 15.15 -10.70 -6.31
C PHE A 95 14.42 -12.04 -6.23
N ALA A 96 14.25 -12.55 -5.00
CA ALA A 96 13.32 -13.62 -4.72
C ALA A 96 11.88 -13.19 -5.06
N PHE A 97 11.05 -14.15 -5.46
CA PHE A 97 9.61 -13.94 -5.56
C PHE A 97 9.04 -13.66 -4.18
N ARG A 98 8.04 -12.78 -4.10
CA ARG A 98 7.44 -12.33 -2.85
C ARG A 98 6.03 -12.89 -2.71
N ALA A 99 5.76 -13.56 -1.60
CA ALA A 99 4.44 -13.97 -1.18
C ALA A 99 3.93 -13.04 -0.07
N ILE A 100 2.70 -12.54 -0.19
CA ILE A 100 1.99 -11.91 0.92
C ILE A 100 1.26 -13.01 1.66
N MET A 101 1.77 -13.33 2.85
CA MET A 101 1.19 -14.30 3.76
C MET A 101 0.36 -13.61 4.83
N GLN A 102 -0.66 -14.28 5.34
CA GLN A 102 -1.48 -13.80 6.45
C GLN A 102 -1.51 -14.85 7.56
N ARG A 103 -0.91 -14.52 8.71
CA ARG A 103 -0.91 -15.37 9.92
C ARG A 103 -2.31 -15.59 10.45
N GLN A 104 -2.53 -16.66 11.23
CA GLN A 104 -3.78 -16.93 11.96
C GLN A 104 -4.32 -15.75 12.80
N ASN A 105 -3.44 -14.92 13.39
CA ASN A 105 -3.84 -13.68 14.08
C ASN A 105 -4.28 -12.54 13.14
N GLY A 106 -4.22 -12.79 11.83
CA GLY A 106 -4.52 -11.94 10.71
C GLY A 106 -3.47 -10.89 10.36
N LYS A 107 -2.27 -10.93 10.98
CA LYS A 107 -1.12 -10.07 10.61
C LYS A 107 -0.50 -10.56 9.30
N ALA A 108 -0.28 -9.62 8.38
CA ALA A 108 0.39 -9.91 7.13
C ALA A 108 1.91 -9.81 7.28
N TYR A 109 2.63 -10.69 6.58
CA TYR A 109 4.08 -10.68 6.47
C TYR A 109 4.47 -11.05 5.04
N TYR A 110 5.72 -10.77 4.67
CA TYR A 110 6.27 -11.19 3.39
C TYR A 110 7.04 -12.49 3.60
N LEU A 111 6.82 -13.45 2.69
CA LEU A 111 7.61 -14.68 2.59
C LEU A 111 8.27 -14.66 1.22
N TYR A 112 9.55 -15.00 1.15
CA TYR A 112 10.32 -14.96 -0.07
C TYR A 112 10.66 -16.37 -0.54
N VAL A 113 10.49 -16.61 -1.83
CA VAL A 113 10.75 -17.91 -2.47
C VAL A 113 11.67 -17.72 -3.66
N ASN A 114 12.70 -18.56 -3.73
CA ASN A 114 13.66 -18.55 -4.80
C ASN A 114 13.07 -19.24 -6.04
N GLN A 115 12.82 -18.46 -7.09
CA GLN A 115 12.28 -18.92 -8.36
C GLN A 115 13.21 -19.86 -9.13
N TRP A 116 14.49 -19.92 -8.79
CA TRP A 116 15.50 -20.73 -9.48
C TRP A 116 15.58 -22.16 -8.95
N ASN A 117 15.22 -22.40 -7.68
CA ASN A 117 15.32 -23.71 -7.05
C ASN A 117 14.11 -24.12 -6.19
N GLY A 118 13.12 -23.23 -6.02
CA GLY A 118 11.89 -23.47 -5.27
C GLY A 118 12.05 -23.43 -3.75
N GLN A 119 13.19 -22.98 -3.21
CA GLN A 119 13.40 -22.91 -1.76
C GLN A 119 12.90 -21.59 -1.18
N VAL A 120 12.28 -21.64 0.00
CA VAL A 120 11.94 -20.45 0.77
C VAL A 120 13.22 -19.83 1.33
N THR A 121 13.48 -18.57 1.01
CA THR A 121 14.68 -17.83 1.43
C THR A 121 14.51 -17.14 2.78
N GLY A 122 13.26 -16.90 3.21
CA GLY A 122 12.95 -16.40 4.54
C GLY A 122 11.68 -15.55 4.59
N VAL A 123 11.49 -14.82 5.69
CA VAL A 123 10.30 -14.00 5.94
C VAL A 123 10.67 -12.63 6.50
N THR A 124 9.93 -11.60 6.13
CA THR A 124 10.09 -10.25 6.69
C THR A 124 8.76 -9.64 7.11
N SER A 125 8.82 -8.60 7.95
CA SER A 125 7.65 -7.80 8.29
C SER A 125 7.11 -7.07 7.06
N THR A 126 5.82 -6.73 7.07
CA THR A 126 5.24 -5.82 6.07
C THR A 126 5.73 -4.38 6.19
N LEU A 127 6.37 -4.02 7.32
CA LEU A 127 7.05 -2.73 7.48
C LEU A 127 8.49 -2.83 6.96
N THR A 128 8.66 -2.60 5.67
CA THR A 128 9.97 -2.47 5.02
C THR A 128 10.34 -1.00 4.84
N VAL A 129 11.57 -0.69 4.39
CA VAL A 129 11.99 0.66 4.04
C VAL A 129 11.11 1.22 2.93
N GLN A 130 10.77 0.41 1.92
CA GLN A 130 9.83 0.79 0.87
C GLN A 130 8.46 1.18 1.44
N ARG A 131 7.91 0.36 2.34
CA ARG A 131 6.61 0.65 2.96
C ARG A 131 6.65 1.94 3.78
N PHE A 132 7.69 2.11 4.59
CA PHE A 132 7.90 3.28 5.43
C PHE A 132 8.00 4.56 4.59
N LEU A 133 8.88 4.58 3.59
CA LEU A 133 9.09 5.74 2.73
C LEU A 133 7.84 6.08 1.93
N ARG A 134 7.14 5.08 1.39
CA ARG A 134 5.90 5.29 0.64
C ARG A 134 4.81 5.91 1.51
N ASP A 135 4.61 5.38 2.71
CA ASP A 135 3.53 5.86 3.58
C ASP A 135 3.84 7.24 4.17
N LEU A 136 5.12 7.55 4.43
CA LEU A 136 5.58 8.90 4.78
C LEU A 136 5.43 9.86 3.59
N HIS A 137 5.89 9.50 2.40
CA HIS A 137 5.86 10.36 1.22
C HIS A 137 4.43 10.67 0.78
N ARG A 138 3.58 9.65 0.66
CA ARG A 138 2.23 9.77 0.10
C ARG A 138 1.21 10.28 1.12
N TYR A 139 1.38 9.96 2.39
CA TYR A 139 0.38 10.22 3.42
C TYR A 139 0.89 10.99 4.62
N LEU A 140 2.20 11.21 4.76
CA LEU A 140 2.81 11.74 5.99
C LEU A 140 2.41 10.92 7.23
N PHE A 141 2.27 9.59 7.04
CA PHE A 141 1.69 8.63 8.01
C PHE A 141 0.23 8.90 8.45
N MET A 142 -0.41 9.94 7.96
CA MET A 142 -1.81 10.26 8.27
C MET A 142 -2.79 9.34 7.50
N PRO A 143 -4.06 9.26 7.92
CA PRO A 143 -5.10 8.64 7.11
C PRO A 143 -5.17 9.23 5.70
N SER A 144 -5.50 8.39 4.70
CA SER A 144 -5.48 8.78 3.28
C SER A 144 -6.37 9.97 2.94
N ILE A 145 -7.44 10.20 3.72
CA ILE A 145 -8.35 11.34 3.55
C ILE A 145 -7.68 12.69 3.85
N PHE A 146 -6.64 12.71 4.68
CA PHE A 146 -5.91 13.93 5.04
C PHE A 146 -4.55 14.00 4.36
N GLY A 147 -3.76 12.93 4.46
CA GLY A 147 -2.37 12.92 4.01
C GLY A 147 -2.22 13.09 2.50
N LEU A 148 -2.99 12.31 1.73
CA LEU A 148 -2.89 12.30 0.27
C LEU A 148 -3.22 13.67 -0.36
N PRO A 149 -4.35 14.34 -0.05
CA PRO A 149 -4.63 15.64 -0.64
C PRO A 149 -3.62 16.71 -0.23
N ILE A 150 -3.07 16.68 0.99
CA ILE A 150 -2.03 17.62 1.43
C ILE A 150 -0.77 17.46 0.58
N VAL A 151 -0.26 16.23 0.46
CA VAL A 151 0.95 15.91 -0.33
C VAL A 151 0.72 16.23 -1.80
N CYS A 152 -0.35 15.73 -2.39
CA CYS A 152 -0.58 15.89 -3.83
C CYS A 152 -0.86 17.36 -4.22
N SER A 153 -1.44 18.18 -3.32
CA SER A 153 -1.60 19.62 -3.55
C SER A 153 -0.27 20.38 -3.64
N MET A 154 0.83 19.81 -3.13
CA MET A 154 2.17 20.37 -3.34
C MET A 154 2.60 20.35 -4.81
N ALA A 155 1.94 19.57 -5.68
CA ALA A 155 2.12 19.65 -7.12
C ALA A 155 1.84 21.05 -7.66
N PHE A 156 0.83 21.76 -7.15
CA PHE A 156 0.54 23.14 -7.56
C PHE A 156 1.64 24.11 -7.09
N VAL A 157 2.11 23.96 -5.84
CA VAL A 157 3.22 24.74 -5.29
C VAL A 157 4.47 24.55 -6.15
N LEU A 158 4.76 23.30 -6.53
CA LEU A 158 5.86 22.92 -7.38
C LEU A 158 5.70 23.52 -8.79
N ALA A 159 4.51 23.47 -9.37
CA ALA A 159 4.19 24.05 -10.68
C ALA A 159 4.38 25.58 -10.71
N PHE A 160 3.84 26.29 -9.70
CA PHE A 160 4.05 27.73 -9.56
C PHE A 160 5.53 28.06 -9.33
N SER A 161 6.25 27.25 -8.55
CA SER A 161 7.68 27.43 -8.30
C SER A 161 8.51 27.23 -9.57
N LEU A 162 8.21 26.20 -10.37
CA LEU A 162 8.84 25.96 -11.67
C LEU A 162 8.57 27.13 -12.63
N TYR A 163 7.30 27.53 -12.78
CA TYR A 163 6.91 28.63 -13.67
C TYR A 163 7.61 29.95 -13.29
N THR A 164 7.55 30.32 -12.00
CA THR A 164 8.15 31.56 -11.51
C THR A 164 9.69 31.50 -11.56
N GLY A 165 10.31 30.35 -11.30
CA GLY A 165 11.75 30.13 -11.38
C GLY A 165 12.29 30.28 -12.80
N LEU A 166 11.62 29.65 -13.77
CA LEU A 166 11.99 29.76 -15.19
C LEU A 166 11.80 31.19 -15.71
N LYS A 167 10.67 31.85 -15.40
CA LYS A 167 10.42 33.24 -15.84
C LYS A 167 11.35 34.27 -15.20
N THR A 168 11.86 34.01 -14.01
CA THR A 168 12.79 34.92 -13.33
C THR A 168 14.24 34.73 -13.78
N THR A 169 14.59 33.58 -14.36
CA THR A 169 15.93 33.26 -14.86
C THR A 169 16.16 33.86 -16.26
N ARG A 170 17.21 34.69 -16.42
CA ARG A 170 17.60 35.31 -17.70
C ARG A 170 18.77 34.54 -18.31
N ASN A 171 18.89 34.52 -19.64
CA ASN A 171 20.02 33.87 -20.34
C ASN A 171 20.18 32.40 -19.94
N TRP A 172 19.08 31.65 -20.01
CA TRP A 172 18.98 30.22 -19.69
C TRP A 172 20.16 29.39 -20.22
N ARG A 173 20.57 29.58 -21.48
CA ARG A 173 21.72 28.89 -22.10
C ARG A 173 23.02 29.05 -21.30
N THR A 174 23.36 30.28 -20.93
CA THR A 174 24.60 30.56 -20.18
C THR A 174 24.51 30.04 -18.75
N ILE A 175 23.34 30.16 -18.11
CA ILE A 175 23.15 29.75 -16.71
C ILE A 175 23.12 28.22 -16.58
N ALA A 176 22.58 27.51 -17.57
CA ALA A 176 22.55 26.05 -17.58
C ALA A 176 23.96 25.42 -17.58
N MET A 177 24.97 26.14 -18.07
CA MET A 177 26.33 25.61 -18.28
C MET A 177 27.40 26.26 -17.40
N ARG A 178 27.04 27.19 -16.50
CA ARG A 178 28.03 27.99 -15.75
C ARG A 178 27.76 28.02 -14.25
N ILE A 179 28.68 27.44 -13.48
CA ILE A 179 28.72 27.53 -12.01
C ILE A 179 29.97 28.31 -11.60
N ARG A 180 29.80 29.50 -10.99
CA ARG A 180 30.94 30.34 -10.56
C ARG A 180 31.37 30.02 -9.13
N THR A 181 32.23 29.01 -8.96
CA THR A 181 32.74 28.57 -7.66
C THR A 181 33.71 29.57 -7.00
N LYS A 182 34.54 30.25 -7.80
CA LYS A 182 35.54 31.23 -7.31
C LYS A 182 34.97 32.58 -6.85
N LYS A 183 33.65 32.77 -6.86
CA LYS A 183 32.99 34.04 -6.49
C LYS A 183 32.24 33.97 -5.15
N GLY A 184 32.54 32.95 -4.34
CA GLY A 184 31.95 32.73 -3.02
C GLY A 184 30.70 31.85 -3.04
N ALA A 185 30.42 31.19 -1.91
CA ALA A 185 29.39 30.16 -1.77
C ALA A 185 28.00 30.62 -2.21
N ARG A 186 27.62 31.88 -1.91
CA ARG A 186 26.30 32.41 -2.28
C ARG A 186 26.09 32.49 -3.78
N ILE A 187 27.12 32.85 -4.54
CA ILE A 187 27.03 32.93 -6.00
C ILE A 187 27.05 31.52 -6.58
N ALA A 188 27.93 30.65 -6.07
CA ALA A 188 28.03 29.26 -6.52
C ALA A 188 26.72 28.49 -6.31
N ILE A 189 26.14 28.51 -5.11
CA ILE A 189 24.86 27.86 -4.79
C ILE A 189 23.71 28.47 -5.59
N GLY A 190 23.72 29.79 -5.79
CA GLY A 190 22.74 30.47 -6.63
C GLY A 190 22.80 30.02 -8.09
N ASP A 191 24.00 29.88 -8.65
CA ASP A 191 24.20 29.38 -10.01
C ASP A 191 23.81 27.90 -10.12
N PHE A 192 24.19 27.06 -9.15
CA PHE A 192 23.77 25.66 -9.08
C PHE A 192 22.24 25.51 -9.02
N HIS A 193 21.56 26.24 -8.13
CA HIS A 193 20.09 26.18 -7.99
C HIS A 193 19.37 26.47 -9.32
N LYS A 194 19.85 27.48 -10.07
CA LYS A 194 19.28 27.81 -11.38
C LYS A 194 19.62 26.77 -12.45
N ALA A 195 20.87 26.30 -12.49
CA ALA A 195 21.30 25.30 -13.47
C ALA A 195 20.54 23.98 -13.28
N ALA A 196 20.49 23.46 -12.04
CA ALA A 196 19.75 22.27 -11.67
C ALA A 196 18.26 22.40 -12.04
N GLY A 197 17.64 23.57 -11.78
CA GLY A 197 16.24 23.80 -12.13
C GLY A 197 15.94 23.79 -13.63
N ILE A 198 16.89 24.23 -14.46
CA ILE A 198 16.75 24.15 -15.91
C ILE A 198 16.89 22.70 -16.38
N TRP A 199 17.95 21.99 -15.95
CA TRP A 199 18.22 20.62 -16.36
C TRP A 199 17.14 19.63 -15.89
N ALA A 200 16.60 19.82 -14.69
CA ALA A 200 15.55 18.97 -14.13
C ALA A 200 14.13 19.40 -14.55
N SER A 201 13.95 20.47 -15.34
CA SER A 201 12.62 21.05 -15.64
C SER A 201 11.64 20.05 -16.25
N TRP A 202 12.10 19.16 -17.12
CA TRP A 202 11.27 18.10 -17.70
C TRP A 202 10.78 17.13 -16.61
N PHE A 203 11.65 16.77 -15.66
CA PHE A 203 11.36 15.89 -14.54
C PHE A 203 10.36 16.51 -13.58
N PHE A 204 10.50 17.82 -13.28
CA PHE A 204 9.49 18.56 -12.54
C PHE A 204 8.11 18.44 -13.20
N VAL A 205 8.01 18.57 -14.52
CA VAL A 205 6.73 18.44 -15.25
C VAL A 205 6.13 17.04 -15.06
N VAL A 206 6.94 15.98 -15.18
CA VAL A 206 6.47 14.60 -14.95
C VAL A 206 5.92 14.43 -13.53
N VAL A 207 6.66 14.88 -12.51
CA VAL A 207 6.24 14.79 -11.10
C VAL A 207 5.00 15.63 -10.82
N ILE A 208 4.90 16.84 -11.37
CA ILE A 208 3.73 17.72 -11.22
C ILE A 208 2.49 17.05 -11.81
N LEU A 209 2.58 16.52 -13.03
CA LEU A 209 1.44 15.92 -13.72
C LEU A 209 0.97 14.65 -13.03
N THR A 210 1.89 13.78 -12.61
CA THR A 210 1.57 12.53 -11.91
C THR A 210 1.03 12.77 -10.51
N ALA A 211 1.62 13.68 -9.73
CA ALA A 211 1.10 14.04 -8.41
C ALA A 211 -0.28 14.74 -8.50
N GLY A 212 -0.46 15.62 -9.50
CA GLY A 212 -1.77 16.20 -9.81
C GLY A 212 -2.80 15.15 -10.23
N TRP A 213 -2.37 14.13 -10.97
CA TRP A 213 -3.22 13.00 -11.34
C TRP A 213 -3.66 12.19 -10.12
N TYR A 214 -2.78 11.92 -9.16
CA TYR A 214 -3.18 11.25 -7.91
C TYR A 214 -4.20 12.05 -7.09
N LEU A 215 -4.11 13.38 -7.08
CA LEU A 215 -5.14 14.22 -6.48
C LEU A 215 -6.48 14.10 -7.20
N PHE A 216 -6.44 14.05 -8.54
CA PHE A 216 -7.62 13.89 -9.37
C PHE A 216 -8.27 12.51 -9.20
N GLU A 217 -7.47 11.43 -9.17
CA GLU A 217 -7.93 10.06 -8.86
C GLU A 217 -8.61 10.00 -7.49
N TRP A 218 -7.98 10.59 -6.48
CA TRP A 218 -8.55 10.65 -5.13
C TRP A 218 -9.87 11.44 -5.07
N GLY A 219 -9.93 12.60 -5.71
CA GLY A 219 -11.16 13.41 -5.79
C GLY A 219 -12.29 12.68 -6.52
N GLY A 220 -11.96 11.97 -7.61
CA GLY A 220 -12.90 11.09 -8.32
C GLY A 220 -13.42 9.98 -7.41
N ALA A 221 -12.54 9.31 -6.66
CA ALA A 221 -12.93 8.25 -5.73
C ALA A 221 -13.88 8.75 -4.63
N LEU A 222 -13.65 9.95 -4.09
CA LEU A 222 -14.58 10.58 -3.12
C LEU A 222 -15.95 10.90 -3.73
N ALA A 223 -15.98 11.24 -5.02
CA ALA A 223 -17.22 11.45 -5.76
C ALA A 223 -17.87 10.14 -6.26
N GLY A 224 -17.39 8.97 -5.81
CA GLY A 224 -17.89 7.66 -6.23
C GLY A 224 -17.45 7.22 -7.63
N GLN A 225 -16.57 7.97 -8.29
CA GLN A 225 -16.04 7.66 -9.62
C GLN A 225 -14.71 6.90 -9.54
N ARG A 226 -14.77 5.58 -9.57
CA ARG A 226 -13.56 4.75 -9.68
C ARG A 226 -13.02 4.77 -11.11
N PHE A 227 -11.70 4.97 -11.25
CA PHE A 227 -11.07 5.02 -12.57
C PHE A 227 -10.79 3.62 -13.11
N GLU A 228 -10.53 2.64 -12.24
CA GLU A 228 -10.31 1.25 -12.61
C GLU A 228 -11.64 0.52 -12.90
N PRO A 229 -11.67 -0.39 -13.89
CA PRO A 229 -12.80 -1.28 -14.09
C PRO A 229 -13.10 -2.14 -12.86
N ASN A 230 -14.38 -2.47 -12.67
CA ASN A 230 -14.79 -3.39 -11.61
C ASN A 230 -14.17 -4.76 -11.79
N ARG A 231 -13.73 -5.35 -10.67
CA ARG A 231 -13.23 -6.72 -10.60
C ARG A 231 -14.44 -7.66 -10.55
N PRO A 232 -14.67 -8.50 -11.58
CA PRO A 232 -15.77 -9.45 -11.53
C PRO A 232 -15.50 -10.52 -10.47
N GLY A 233 -16.55 -10.89 -9.76
CA GLY A 233 -16.57 -12.05 -8.88
C GLY A 233 -17.19 -13.26 -9.56
N VAL A 234 -17.47 -14.25 -8.73
CA VAL A 234 -18.19 -15.46 -9.11
C VAL A 234 -19.66 -15.33 -8.70
N SER A 235 -20.59 -15.90 -9.47
CA SER A 235 -22.03 -15.83 -9.16
C SER A 235 -22.36 -16.58 -7.87
N GLU A 236 -23.41 -16.16 -7.17
CA GLU A 236 -23.86 -16.82 -5.93
C GLU A 236 -24.21 -18.30 -6.17
N SER A 237 -24.84 -18.61 -7.30
CA SER A 237 -25.10 -20.00 -7.72
C SER A 237 -23.84 -20.83 -7.85
N ARG A 238 -22.77 -20.24 -8.37
CA ARG A 238 -21.48 -20.91 -8.53
C ARG A 238 -20.75 -21.03 -7.19
N VAL A 239 -20.91 -20.07 -6.29
CA VAL A 239 -20.41 -20.16 -4.91
C VAL A 239 -21.08 -21.29 -4.13
N ALA A 240 -22.40 -21.47 -4.27
CA ALA A 240 -23.11 -22.58 -3.65
C ALA A 240 -22.65 -23.94 -4.20
N ALA A 241 -22.27 -23.99 -5.48
CA ALA A 241 -21.77 -25.21 -6.13
C ALA A 241 -20.35 -25.63 -5.69
N TYR A 242 -19.63 -24.83 -4.89
CA TYR A 242 -18.32 -25.23 -4.36
C TYR A 242 -18.39 -26.24 -3.20
N GLY A 243 -19.58 -26.47 -2.63
CA GLY A 243 -19.71 -27.27 -1.40
C GLY A 243 -19.31 -26.48 -0.16
N ASN A 244 -19.24 -27.14 1.00
CA ASN A 244 -18.93 -26.49 2.29
C ASN A 244 -17.46 -26.10 2.44
N VAL A 245 -16.58 -26.78 1.70
CA VAL A 245 -15.13 -26.53 1.68
C VAL A 245 -14.70 -26.30 0.24
N ILE A 246 -14.09 -25.15 -0.02
CA ILE A 246 -13.61 -24.75 -1.34
C ILE A 246 -12.17 -25.21 -1.49
N LYS A 247 -11.92 -26.12 -2.42
CA LYS A 247 -10.57 -26.52 -2.83
C LYS A 247 -10.15 -25.64 -4.00
N ASP A 248 -9.22 -24.72 -3.74
CA ASP A 248 -8.72 -23.82 -4.78
C ASP A 248 -7.78 -24.58 -5.74
N ALA A 249 -7.82 -24.24 -7.02
CA ALA A 249 -6.91 -24.76 -8.03
C ALA A 249 -5.48 -24.28 -7.74
N ASN A 250 -4.49 -25.13 -8.05
CA ASN A 250 -3.10 -24.76 -7.85
C ASN A 250 -2.65 -23.66 -8.82
N ALA A 251 -1.56 -22.99 -8.45
CA ALA A 251 -0.98 -21.88 -9.19
C ALA A 251 -0.56 -22.26 -10.62
N ASN A 252 -0.14 -23.51 -10.89
CA ASN A 252 0.21 -23.94 -12.24
C ASN A 252 -1.00 -23.94 -13.17
N GLU A 253 -2.13 -24.48 -12.72
CA GLU A 253 -3.38 -24.52 -13.48
C GLU A 253 -3.89 -23.11 -13.76
N LEU A 254 -3.89 -22.24 -12.75
CA LEU A 254 -4.27 -20.84 -12.88
C LEU A 254 -3.41 -20.10 -13.92
N ILE A 255 -2.09 -20.32 -13.90
CA ILE A 255 -1.15 -19.73 -14.86
C ILE A 255 -1.38 -20.30 -16.27
N ALA A 256 -1.56 -21.61 -16.41
CA ALA A 256 -1.81 -22.24 -17.71
C ALA A 256 -3.11 -21.73 -18.34
N ALA A 257 -4.21 -21.69 -17.58
CA ALA A 257 -5.49 -21.14 -18.02
C ALA A 257 -5.36 -19.66 -18.42
N SER A 258 -4.60 -18.85 -17.65
CA SER A 258 -4.39 -17.44 -17.96
C SER A 258 -3.65 -17.21 -19.28
N LYS A 259 -2.60 -18.01 -19.55
CA LYS A 259 -1.81 -17.94 -20.80
C LYS A 259 -2.62 -18.39 -22.01
N ALA A 260 -3.46 -19.41 -21.85
CA ALA A 260 -4.37 -19.88 -22.90
C ALA A 260 -5.42 -18.80 -23.25
N ALA A 261 -5.97 -18.13 -22.23
CA ALA A 261 -6.98 -17.09 -22.42
C ALA A 261 -6.44 -15.77 -22.99
N TYR A 262 -5.16 -15.47 -22.72
CA TYR A 262 -4.49 -14.26 -23.21
C TYR A 262 -3.15 -14.61 -23.87
N PRO A 263 -3.13 -14.91 -25.18
CA PRO A 263 -1.89 -15.20 -25.91
C PRO A 263 -0.88 -14.05 -25.83
N GLY A 264 0.39 -14.37 -25.55
CA GLY A 264 1.47 -13.39 -25.36
C GLY A 264 1.46 -12.67 -24.00
N PHE A 265 0.64 -13.15 -23.05
CA PHE A 265 0.62 -12.72 -21.67
C PHE A 265 1.74 -13.38 -20.88
N HIS A 266 2.51 -12.57 -20.16
CA HIS A 266 3.55 -12.98 -19.23
C HIS A 266 3.07 -12.72 -17.81
N PRO A 267 2.55 -13.74 -17.10
CA PRO A 267 2.11 -13.58 -15.72
C PRO A 267 3.26 -13.16 -14.81
N THR A 268 3.03 -12.11 -14.03
CA THR A 268 3.97 -11.59 -13.02
C THR A 268 3.43 -11.79 -11.61
N ASP A 269 2.13 -12.05 -11.47
CA ASP A 269 1.46 -12.11 -10.18
C ASP A 269 0.22 -13.01 -10.20
N ILE A 270 -0.04 -13.68 -9.07
CA ILE A 270 -1.31 -14.32 -8.75
C ILE A 270 -1.86 -13.71 -7.46
N MET A 271 -3.02 -13.08 -7.54
CA MET A 271 -3.80 -12.67 -6.38
C MET A 271 -4.88 -13.72 -6.11
N PHE A 272 -4.71 -14.48 -5.03
CA PHE A 272 -5.57 -15.59 -4.66
C PHE A 272 -6.93 -15.13 -4.13
N ALA A 273 -7.91 -16.03 -4.18
CA ALA A 273 -9.27 -15.74 -3.75
C ALA A 273 -9.32 -15.44 -2.25
N SER A 274 -9.80 -14.24 -1.93
CA SER A 274 -9.92 -13.76 -0.56
C SER A 274 -11.20 -14.23 0.13
N SER A 275 -12.26 -14.42 -0.64
CA SER A 275 -13.62 -14.80 -0.23
C SER A 275 -14.21 -15.80 -1.23
N PRO A 276 -15.28 -16.54 -0.87
CA PRO A 276 -15.93 -17.49 -1.77
C PRO A 276 -16.34 -16.89 -3.12
N ASN A 277 -16.88 -15.67 -3.11
CA ASN A 277 -17.33 -14.97 -4.32
C ASN A 277 -16.24 -14.20 -5.08
N SER A 278 -15.00 -14.16 -4.58
CA SER A 278 -13.92 -13.46 -5.29
C SER A 278 -13.28 -14.39 -6.32
N SER A 279 -12.99 -13.84 -7.50
CA SER A 279 -12.15 -14.50 -8.50
C SER A 279 -10.68 -14.54 -8.05
N VAL A 280 -9.93 -15.49 -8.63
CA VAL A 280 -8.47 -15.39 -8.69
C VAL A 280 -8.11 -14.40 -9.80
N ILE A 281 -7.10 -13.57 -9.56
CA ILE A 281 -6.62 -12.61 -10.55
C ILE A 281 -5.18 -12.90 -10.88
N VAL A 282 -4.90 -13.28 -12.12
CA VAL A 282 -3.54 -13.32 -12.65
C VAL A 282 -3.25 -11.99 -13.34
N MET A 283 -2.20 -11.29 -12.91
CA MET A 283 -1.74 -10.03 -13.51
C MET A 283 -0.44 -10.27 -14.27
N GLY A 284 -0.11 -9.38 -15.21
CA GLY A 284 1.07 -9.62 -16.02
C GLY A 284 1.31 -8.62 -17.13
N ARG A 285 2.37 -8.88 -17.87
CA ARG A 285 2.83 -8.04 -18.97
C ARG A 285 2.40 -8.61 -20.31
N THR A 286 2.35 -7.70 -21.27
CA THR A 286 2.21 -8.00 -22.70
C THR A 286 3.27 -7.14 -23.41
N ARG A 287 3.11 -6.89 -24.72
CA ARG A 287 3.97 -5.95 -25.46
C ARG A 287 3.66 -4.47 -25.18
N ASP A 288 2.79 -4.19 -24.22
CA ASP A 288 2.38 -2.83 -23.87
C ASP A 288 3.46 -2.18 -23.00
N ILE A 289 3.90 -0.98 -23.40
CA ILE A 289 4.94 -0.21 -22.69
C ILE A 289 4.24 0.87 -21.85
N LEU A 290 4.86 1.26 -20.74
CA LEU A 290 4.45 2.37 -19.86
C LEU A 290 3.23 2.12 -18.96
N VAL A 291 2.62 0.93 -18.97
CA VAL A 291 1.53 0.59 -18.05
C VAL A 291 2.03 -0.36 -16.96
N ARG A 292 1.45 -0.32 -15.76
CA ARG A 292 1.69 -1.34 -14.73
C ARG A 292 1.20 -2.71 -15.19
N ASP A 293 1.77 -3.77 -14.61
CA ASP A 293 1.40 -5.17 -14.86
C ASP A 293 -0.10 -5.42 -14.60
N ARG A 294 -0.66 -4.72 -13.62
CA ARG A 294 -2.10 -4.79 -13.33
C ARG A 294 -2.99 -4.16 -14.41
N ALA A 295 -2.47 -3.55 -15.47
CA ALA A 295 -3.30 -3.09 -16.58
C ALA A 295 -3.89 -4.29 -17.37
N ASN A 296 -3.15 -5.39 -17.42
CA ASN A 296 -3.56 -6.66 -18.02
C ASN A 296 -3.88 -7.66 -16.91
N ARG A 297 -5.08 -8.24 -16.94
CA ARG A 297 -5.54 -9.18 -15.90
C ARG A 297 -6.38 -10.30 -16.51
N VAL A 298 -6.23 -11.51 -16.00
CA VAL A 298 -7.17 -12.60 -16.24
C VAL A 298 -7.86 -12.94 -14.94
N PHE A 299 -9.19 -12.86 -14.93
CA PHE A 299 -10.03 -13.19 -13.79
C PHE A 299 -10.56 -14.62 -13.97
N LEU A 300 -10.30 -15.46 -12.99
CA LEU A 300 -10.54 -16.91 -13.05
C LEU A 300 -11.46 -17.35 -11.91
N ASP A 301 -12.29 -18.36 -12.17
CA ASP A 301 -12.94 -19.13 -11.13
C ASP A 301 -11.86 -19.85 -10.30
N PRO A 302 -11.87 -19.72 -8.96
CA PRO A 302 -10.83 -20.27 -8.10
C PRO A 302 -10.75 -21.81 -8.10
N VAL A 303 -11.81 -22.51 -8.50
CA VAL A 303 -11.89 -23.98 -8.39
C VAL A 303 -11.67 -24.66 -9.73
N ASN A 304 -12.37 -24.23 -10.78
CA ASN A 304 -12.28 -24.90 -12.08
C ASN A 304 -11.47 -24.12 -13.13
N THR A 305 -10.88 -22.98 -12.74
CA THR A 305 -10.06 -22.12 -13.61
C THR A 305 -10.78 -21.54 -14.84
N ASN A 306 -12.12 -21.61 -14.87
CA ASN A 306 -12.89 -21.00 -15.97
C ASN A 306 -12.63 -19.50 -16.05
N ILE A 307 -12.51 -18.99 -17.27
CA ILE A 307 -12.25 -17.57 -17.52
C ILE A 307 -13.54 -16.77 -17.27
N ILE A 308 -13.50 -15.91 -16.26
CA ILE A 308 -14.60 -14.98 -15.97
C ILE A 308 -14.46 -13.74 -16.85
N LYS A 309 -13.25 -13.20 -16.98
CA LYS A 309 -12.96 -12.00 -17.77
C LYS A 309 -11.49 -11.90 -18.12
N VAL A 310 -11.20 -11.43 -19.32
CA VAL A 310 -9.87 -10.95 -19.71
C VAL A 310 -9.89 -9.43 -19.82
N GLN A 311 -9.04 -8.76 -19.06
CA GLN A 311 -8.81 -7.33 -19.13
C GLN A 311 -7.50 -7.05 -19.87
N LYS A 312 -7.58 -6.22 -20.91
CA LYS A 312 -6.43 -5.82 -21.73
C LYS A 312 -6.19 -4.32 -21.56
N SER A 313 -4.93 -3.91 -21.41
CA SER A 313 -4.54 -2.51 -21.22
C SER A 313 -5.10 -1.57 -22.32
N LYS A 314 -5.24 -2.06 -23.55
CA LYS A 314 -5.75 -1.29 -24.69
C LYS A 314 -7.25 -1.04 -24.65
N SER A 315 -8.00 -1.76 -23.80
CA SER A 315 -9.47 -1.72 -23.74
C SER A 315 -10.04 -1.36 -22.37
N ILE A 316 -9.22 -0.88 -21.42
CA ILE A 316 -9.70 -0.44 -20.08
C ILE A 316 -10.29 0.98 -20.08
N GLY A 317 -10.24 1.67 -21.22
CA GLY A 317 -10.69 3.06 -21.35
C GLY A 317 -9.65 4.08 -20.90
N LEU A 318 -9.80 5.32 -21.37
CA LEU A 318 -8.79 6.37 -21.23
C LEU A 318 -8.43 6.68 -19.76
N ARG A 319 -9.42 6.77 -18.87
CA ARG A 319 -9.20 7.11 -17.46
C ARG A 319 -8.36 6.06 -16.73
N ALA A 320 -8.72 4.78 -16.89
CA ALA A 320 -7.95 3.66 -16.35
C ALA A 320 -6.55 3.60 -16.99
N TYR A 321 -6.47 3.75 -18.31
CA TYR A 321 -5.19 3.74 -19.01
C TYR A 321 -4.21 4.81 -18.52
N LEU A 322 -4.68 6.06 -18.37
CA LEU A 322 -3.87 7.14 -17.77
C LEU A 322 -3.48 6.82 -16.32
N ASN A 323 -4.37 6.18 -15.56
CA ASN A 323 -4.07 5.74 -14.21
C ASN A 323 -2.92 4.72 -14.17
N GLU A 324 -2.92 3.77 -15.11
CA GLU A 324 -1.89 2.74 -15.22
C GLU A 324 -0.55 3.27 -15.74
N ILE A 325 -0.51 4.46 -16.35
CA ILE A 325 0.72 5.16 -16.77
C ILE A 325 1.32 6.03 -15.66
N ALA A 326 0.51 6.53 -14.73
CA ALA A 326 0.95 7.50 -13.73
C ALA A 326 2.12 6.99 -12.87
N ASP A 327 2.04 5.75 -12.36
CA ASP A 327 3.10 5.16 -11.53
C ASP A 327 4.40 4.93 -12.32
N PRO A 328 4.40 4.28 -13.50
CA PRO A 328 5.60 4.13 -14.32
C PRO A 328 6.33 5.45 -14.59
N LEU A 329 5.59 6.55 -14.82
CA LEU A 329 6.18 7.88 -15.00
C LEU A 329 6.63 8.53 -13.69
N HIS A 330 5.92 8.33 -12.59
CA HIS A 330 6.26 8.96 -11.31
C HIS A 330 7.52 8.34 -10.68
N PHE A 331 7.64 7.01 -10.76
CA PHE A 331 8.73 6.24 -10.15
C PHE A 331 9.85 5.89 -11.12
N GLY A 332 9.60 5.94 -12.43
CA GLY A 332 10.61 5.65 -13.44
C GLY A 332 11.03 4.19 -13.50
N PHE A 333 10.14 3.22 -13.22
CA PHE A 333 10.46 1.77 -13.31
C PHE A 333 10.34 1.19 -14.72
N LEU A 334 10.41 2.02 -15.77
CA LEU A 334 10.21 1.63 -17.17
C LEU A 334 11.30 0.70 -17.75
N GLY A 335 12.53 0.82 -17.25
CA GLY A 335 13.69 0.05 -17.67
C GLY A 335 14.43 -0.53 -16.47
N GLY A 336 13.69 -0.94 -15.43
CA GLY A 336 14.24 -1.46 -14.19
C GLY A 336 15.12 -0.44 -13.45
N LEU A 337 16.19 -0.93 -12.83
CA LEU A 337 17.09 -0.11 -12.00
C LEU A 337 17.70 1.07 -12.76
N THR A 338 18.02 0.93 -14.05
CA THR A 338 18.66 2.00 -14.83
C THR A 338 17.80 3.26 -14.88
N THR A 339 16.51 3.13 -15.19
CA THR A 339 15.60 4.29 -15.24
C THR A 339 15.29 4.82 -13.85
N LYS A 340 15.23 3.94 -12.83
CA LYS A 340 15.10 4.38 -11.44
C LYS A 340 16.28 5.23 -10.98
N LEU A 341 17.52 4.87 -11.34
CA LEU A 341 18.70 5.67 -11.01
C LEU A 341 18.67 7.05 -11.67
N ILE A 342 18.15 7.16 -12.89
CA ILE A 342 17.92 8.46 -13.54
C ILE A 342 16.91 9.28 -12.71
N TRP A 343 15.78 8.68 -12.32
CA TRP A 343 14.78 9.33 -11.46
C TRP A 343 15.37 9.74 -10.11
N PHE A 344 16.21 8.90 -9.51
CA PHE A 344 16.89 9.17 -8.25
C PHE A 344 17.81 10.38 -8.36
N VAL A 345 18.62 10.49 -9.43
CA VAL A 345 19.52 11.64 -9.66
C VAL A 345 18.72 12.93 -9.85
N PHE A 346 17.64 12.92 -10.63
CA PHE A 346 16.80 14.11 -10.78
C PHE A 346 15.98 14.43 -9.51
N GLY A 347 15.59 13.42 -8.74
CA GLY A 347 15.03 13.56 -7.40
C GLY A 347 16.01 14.24 -6.43
N LEU A 348 17.28 13.84 -6.43
CA LEU A 348 18.34 14.50 -5.66
C LEU A 348 18.54 15.96 -6.10
N ALA A 349 18.47 16.24 -7.41
CA ALA A 349 18.54 17.61 -7.91
C ALA A 349 17.36 18.46 -7.41
N MET A 350 16.13 17.94 -7.49
CA MET A 350 14.92 18.60 -6.94
C MET A 350 15.02 18.83 -5.43
N THR A 351 15.44 17.81 -4.68
CA THR A 351 15.65 17.88 -3.22
C THR A 351 16.68 18.96 -2.88
N SER A 352 17.83 18.94 -3.55
CA SER A 352 18.89 19.94 -3.38
C SER A 352 18.41 21.35 -3.71
N MET A 353 17.53 21.51 -4.69
CA MET A 353 16.94 22.80 -5.01
C MET A 353 16.07 23.35 -3.87
N SER A 354 15.29 22.51 -3.20
CA SER A 354 14.49 22.93 -2.04
C SER A 354 15.40 23.47 -0.92
N LEU A 355 16.46 22.73 -0.58
CA LEU A 355 17.43 23.12 0.44
C LEU A 355 18.22 24.39 0.08
N THR A 356 18.72 24.46 -1.16
CA THR A 356 19.47 25.63 -1.64
C THR A 356 18.60 26.88 -1.77
N GLY A 357 17.32 26.74 -2.13
CA GLY A 357 16.36 27.84 -2.18
C GLY A 357 16.11 28.48 -0.81
N VAL A 358 15.96 27.65 0.23
CA VAL A 358 15.88 28.10 1.63
C VAL A 358 17.13 28.84 2.03
N TRP A 359 18.30 28.22 1.82
CA TRP A 359 19.57 28.80 2.22
C TRP A 359 19.83 30.15 1.55
N LEU A 360 19.54 30.28 0.25
CA LEU A 360 19.69 31.53 -0.50
C LEU A 360 18.76 32.64 0.00
N THR A 361 17.54 32.28 0.42
CA THR A 361 16.58 33.22 1.00
C THR A 361 16.99 33.62 2.42
N TRP A 362 17.39 32.65 3.23
CA TRP A 362 17.84 32.87 4.61
C TRP A 362 19.03 33.83 4.68
N LYS A 363 20.03 33.69 3.80
CA LYS A 363 21.17 34.63 3.69
C LYS A 363 20.79 36.05 3.25
N ARG A 364 19.52 36.33 2.96
CA ARG A 364 18.98 37.67 2.66
C ARG A 364 18.08 38.22 3.76
N LEU A 365 17.68 37.39 4.72
CA LEU A 365 16.83 37.82 5.82
C LEU A 365 17.63 38.69 6.78
N LYS A 366 16.97 39.76 7.25
CA LYS A 366 17.51 40.65 8.29
C LYS A 366 17.15 40.20 9.70
N THR A 367 16.32 39.17 9.83
CA THR A 367 15.83 38.60 11.09
C THR A 367 15.87 37.09 11.01
N SER A 368 16.10 36.43 12.16
CA SER A 368 16.03 34.98 12.35
C SER A 368 14.66 34.51 12.87
N ALA A 369 13.70 35.42 13.07
CA ALA A 369 12.38 35.08 13.58
C ALA A 369 11.59 34.18 12.62
N VAL A 370 10.92 33.17 13.17
CA VAL A 370 10.05 32.24 12.43
C VAL A 370 8.81 32.98 11.94
N SER A 371 8.43 32.78 10.67
CA SER A 371 7.25 33.46 10.12
C SER A 371 5.94 32.86 10.61
N ARG A 372 4.84 33.63 10.56
CA ARG A 372 3.48 33.11 10.83
C ARG A 372 3.13 31.88 9.99
N THR A 373 3.55 31.85 8.73
CA THR A 373 3.32 30.70 7.84
C THR A 373 4.11 29.47 8.28
N GLN A 374 5.36 29.65 8.69
CA GLN A 374 6.18 28.54 9.20
C GLN A 374 5.62 27.98 10.51
N LEU A 375 5.18 28.86 11.42
CA LEU A 375 4.45 28.48 12.63
C LEU A 375 3.15 27.72 12.30
N ALA A 376 2.40 28.15 11.28
CA ALA A 376 1.18 27.49 10.85
C ALA A 376 1.43 26.09 10.24
N THR A 377 2.60 25.86 9.63
CA THR A 377 2.96 24.54 9.08
C THR A 377 3.62 23.60 10.09
N LEU A 378 4.11 24.11 11.23
CA LEU A 378 4.80 23.32 12.24
C LEU A 378 3.91 22.22 12.88
N PRO A 379 2.62 22.48 13.21
CA PRO A 379 1.72 21.44 13.69
C PRO A 379 1.61 20.23 12.76
N LEU A 380 1.66 20.44 11.44
CA LEU A 380 1.60 19.34 10.48
C LEU A 380 2.80 18.40 10.59
N LEU A 381 4.01 18.96 10.78
CA LEU A 381 5.23 18.17 10.98
C LEU A 381 5.20 17.44 12.32
N MET A 382 4.72 18.09 13.39
CA MET A 382 4.54 17.45 14.70
C MET A 382 3.53 16.30 14.63
N VAL A 383 2.39 16.50 13.97
CA VAL A 383 1.37 15.45 13.75
C VAL A 383 1.97 14.28 12.95
N THR A 384 2.76 14.57 11.91
CA THR A 384 3.46 13.54 11.13
C THR A 384 4.37 12.68 12.01
N VAL A 385 5.12 13.31 12.94
CA VAL A 385 6.01 12.59 13.87
C VAL A 385 5.22 11.78 14.89
N VAL A 386 4.21 12.37 15.54
CA VAL A 386 3.40 11.71 16.57
C VAL A 386 2.61 10.54 15.99
N ILE A 387 1.92 10.76 14.86
CA ILE A 387 1.19 9.70 14.17
C ILE A 387 2.17 8.68 13.60
N GLY A 388 3.32 9.12 13.07
CA GLY A 388 4.37 8.24 12.57
C GLY A 388 4.90 7.28 13.64
N TYR A 389 5.12 7.76 14.86
CA TYR A 389 5.53 6.92 16.00
C TYR A 389 4.47 5.84 16.31
N SER A 390 3.21 6.26 16.47
CA SER A 390 2.09 5.32 16.68
C SER A 390 1.91 4.35 15.50
N TYR A 391 2.15 4.82 14.27
CA TYR A 391 2.08 4.02 13.05
C TYR A 391 3.14 2.92 13.05
N VAL A 392 4.40 3.25 13.34
CA VAL A 392 5.50 2.28 13.43
C VAL A 392 5.25 1.29 14.57
N ASN A 393 4.85 1.78 15.75
CA ASN A 393 4.54 0.91 16.88
C ASN A 393 3.42 -0.06 16.56
N LYS A 394 2.41 0.30 15.76
CA LYS A 394 1.37 -0.64 15.32
C LYS A 394 1.90 -1.85 14.54
N TYR A 395 3.04 -1.73 13.84
CA TYR A 395 3.66 -2.87 13.17
C TYR A 395 4.55 -3.70 14.11
N LEU A 396 5.08 -3.08 15.17
CA LEU A 396 5.88 -3.74 16.20
C LEU A 396 4.99 -4.46 17.22
N ASP A 397 3.90 -3.81 17.65
CA ASP A 397 2.94 -4.32 18.60
C ASP A 397 2.05 -5.38 17.99
N ASN A 398 1.74 -6.38 18.80
CA ASN A 398 1.00 -7.56 18.41
C ASN A 398 -0.32 -7.57 19.19
N PRO A 399 -1.47 -7.24 18.58
CA PRO A 399 -2.74 -7.54 19.22
C PRO A 399 -2.94 -9.06 19.15
N GLN A 400 -2.33 -9.77 20.10
CA GLN A 400 -2.66 -11.16 20.40
C GLN A 400 -4.12 -11.18 20.88
N PHE A 401 -4.87 -12.21 20.49
CA PHE A 401 -5.96 -12.63 21.36
C PHE A 401 -5.24 -13.08 22.64
N GLY A 402 -5.47 -12.39 23.76
CA GLY A 402 -4.77 -12.68 25.01
C GLY A 402 -5.01 -14.12 25.49
N PRO A 403 -4.57 -14.49 26.71
CA PRO A 403 -4.91 -15.79 27.27
C PRO A 403 -6.41 -16.08 27.11
N SER A 404 -6.76 -17.28 26.65
CA SER A 404 -8.14 -17.61 26.30
C SER A 404 -8.48 -19.04 26.70
N ARG A 405 -9.76 -19.25 27.07
CA ARG A 405 -10.34 -20.60 27.19
C ARG A 405 -10.72 -21.09 25.81
N VAL A 406 -10.44 -22.36 25.53
CA VAL A 406 -10.63 -22.97 24.20
C VAL A 406 -11.59 -24.14 24.35
N PHE A 407 -12.63 -24.16 23.52
CA PHE A 407 -13.53 -25.28 23.35
C PHE A 407 -13.42 -25.75 21.90
N GLU A 408 -13.39 -27.04 21.69
CA GLU A 408 -13.21 -27.64 20.37
C GLU A 408 -14.24 -28.73 20.16
N VAL A 409 -14.82 -28.76 18.96
CA VAL A 409 -15.64 -29.88 18.50
C VAL A 409 -14.88 -30.60 17.38
N GLN A 410 -14.98 -31.92 17.36
CA GLN A 410 -14.44 -32.75 16.27
C GLN A 410 -15.07 -32.37 14.93
N GLU A 411 -14.43 -32.78 13.85
CA GLU A 411 -14.79 -32.38 12.48
C GLU A 411 -16.24 -32.74 12.13
N GLU A 412 -17.00 -31.73 11.69
CA GLU A 412 -18.36 -31.90 11.17
C GLU A 412 -18.46 -31.17 9.83
N GLN A 413 -19.03 -31.83 8.81
CA GLN A 413 -19.15 -31.30 7.44
C GLN A 413 -17.84 -30.80 6.81
N GLY A 414 -16.71 -31.43 7.14
CA GLY A 414 -15.38 -31.09 6.59
C GLY A 414 -14.70 -29.89 7.25
N VAL A 415 -15.23 -29.40 8.38
CA VAL A 415 -14.63 -28.30 9.14
C VAL A 415 -14.53 -28.63 10.62
N LYS A 416 -13.40 -28.22 11.21
CA LYS A 416 -13.17 -28.17 12.65
C LYS A 416 -13.64 -26.83 13.19
N THR A 417 -14.37 -26.84 14.31
CA THR A 417 -14.89 -25.62 14.94
C THR A 417 -14.30 -25.46 16.34
N VAL A 418 -13.72 -24.28 16.60
CA VAL A 418 -13.09 -23.92 17.87
C VAL A 418 -13.69 -22.61 18.39
N LEU A 419 -14.15 -22.62 19.64
CA LEU A 419 -14.61 -21.42 20.34
C LEU A 419 -13.55 -20.96 21.34
N ARG A 420 -13.12 -19.71 21.25
CA ARG A 420 -12.20 -19.07 22.19
C ARG A 420 -12.89 -17.96 22.96
N ILE A 421 -12.70 -17.93 24.27
CA ILE A 421 -13.17 -16.85 25.15
C ILE A 421 -11.95 -16.18 25.78
N GLN A 422 -11.77 -14.89 25.52
CA GLN A 422 -10.63 -14.16 26.06
C GLN A 422 -10.76 -13.95 27.57
N LEU A 423 -9.63 -14.11 28.25
CA LEU A 423 -9.45 -13.84 29.67
C LEU A 423 -8.66 -12.55 29.87
N ASP A 424 -8.95 -11.85 30.97
CA ASP A 424 -8.08 -10.78 31.48
C ASP A 424 -6.91 -11.35 32.29
N ASP A 425 -6.04 -10.47 32.78
CA ASP A 425 -4.86 -10.85 33.57
C ASP A 425 -5.21 -11.56 34.89
N ASN A 426 -6.46 -11.45 35.35
CA ASN A 426 -6.99 -12.13 36.54
C ASN A 426 -7.76 -13.41 36.19
N LEU A 427 -7.61 -13.92 34.96
CA LEU A 427 -8.29 -15.10 34.43
C LEU A 427 -9.83 -14.99 34.41
N GLN A 428 -10.38 -13.77 34.43
CA GLN A 428 -11.81 -13.52 34.30
C GLN A 428 -12.19 -13.33 32.83
N MET A 429 -13.37 -13.80 32.43
CA MET A 429 -13.85 -13.67 31.05
C MET A 429 -14.09 -12.19 30.70
N THR A 430 -13.45 -11.70 29.63
CA THR A 430 -13.55 -10.28 29.23
C THR A 430 -14.85 -9.93 28.52
N GLY A 431 -15.63 -10.93 28.12
CA GLY A 431 -16.76 -10.77 27.20
C GLY A 431 -16.38 -10.94 25.73
N LYS A 432 -15.08 -11.06 25.38
CA LYS A 432 -14.66 -11.25 23.99
C LYS A 432 -14.67 -12.72 23.61
N VAL A 433 -15.49 -13.06 22.63
CA VAL A 433 -15.62 -14.42 22.11
C VAL A 433 -15.18 -14.45 20.65
N ARG A 434 -14.44 -15.50 20.27
CA ARG A 434 -14.00 -15.77 18.91
C ARG A 434 -14.39 -17.19 18.53
N LEU A 435 -15.11 -17.33 17.42
CA LEU A 435 -15.38 -18.60 16.76
C LEU A 435 -14.40 -18.76 15.60
N GLU A 436 -13.69 -19.88 15.55
CA GLU A 436 -12.73 -20.23 14.51
C GLU A 436 -13.25 -21.49 13.80
N ILE A 437 -13.44 -21.41 12.49
CA ILE A 437 -13.93 -22.53 11.68
C ILE A 437 -12.87 -22.84 10.63
N THR A 438 -12.27 -24.01 10.69
CA THR A 438 -11.09 -24.38 9.91
C THR A 438 -11.39 -25.59 9.05
N ALA A 439 -11.07 -25.53 7.77
CA ALA A 439 -11.06 -26.73 6.91
C ALA A 439 -9.68 -27.37 6.93
N GLU A 440 -9.61 -28.71 6.91
CA GLU A 440 -8.33 -29.43 6.83
C GLU A 440 -7.68 -29.23 5.45
N ASP A 441 -8.47 -29.35 4.38
CA ASP A 441 -8.03 -29.19 2.99
C ASP A 441 -8.90 -28.18 2.22
N GLY A 442 -8.41 -26.95 2.08
CA GLY A 442 -9.08 -25.85 1.41
C GLY A 442 -9.62 -24.79 2.37
N ARG A 443 -10.66 -24.04 1.98
CA ARG A 443 -11.21 -22.95 2.79
C ARG A 443 -12.72 -23.06 3.00
N PRO A 444 -13.25 -22.76 4.20
CA PRO A 444 -14.68 -22.84 4.49
C PRO A 444 -15.54 -21.88 3.66
N ASN A 445 -16.61 -22.43 3.07
CA ASN A 445 -17.61 -21.72 2.28
C ASN A 445 -18.77 -21.18 3.13
N ILE A 446 -18.44 -20.30 4.08
CA ILE A 446 -19.42 -19.79 5.04
C ILE A 446 -20.10 -18.53 4.51
N GLN A 447 -21.44 -18.54 4.55
CA GLN A 447 -22.30 -17.41 4.24
C GLN A 447 -22.44 -16.47 5.45
N ALA A 448 -22.78 -17.03 6.61
CA ALA A 448 -22.98 -16.27 7.84
C ALA A 448 -22.69 -17.15 9.07
N SER A 449 -22.21 -16.52 10.15
CA SER A 449 -22.19 -17.14 11.47
C SER A 449 -22.77 -16.20 12.53
N TYR A 450 -23.35 -16.81 13.55
CA TYR A 450 -24.01 -16.18 14.69
C TYR A 450 -23.43 -16.75 15.97
N ILE A 451 -23.26 -15.89 16.98
CA ILE A 451 -22.81 -16.25 18.32
C ILE A 451 -23.80 -15.60 19.29
N ASP A 452 -24.59 -16.42 19.98
CA ASP A 452 -25.65 -15.97 20.87
C ASP A 452 -25.52 -16.59 22.26
N PHE A 453 -26.00 -15.87 23.26
CA PHE A 453 -26.16 -16.38 24.62
C PHE A 453 -27.61 -16.80 24.83
N ALA A 454 -27.81 -17.99 25.35
CA ALA A 454 -29.13 -18.63 25.48
C ALA A 454 -30.13 -17.93 26.45
N VAL A 455 -29.81 -16.76 27.02
CA VAL A 455 -30.64 -16.07 28.03
C VAL A 455 -31.29 -14.78 27.52
N SER A 456 -30.99 -14.32 26.31
CA SER A 456 -31.69 -13.17 25.71
C SER A 456 -32.00 -13.41 24.24
N THR A 457 -33.13 -12.86 23.78
CA THR A 457 -33.56 -12.79 22.37
C THR A 457 -32.37 -12.69 21.41
N PRO A 458 -32.26 -13.58 20.40
CA PRO A 458 -31.13 -13.57 19.49
C PRO A 458 -30.97 -12.19 18.86
N GLU A 459 -29.81 -11.57 19.08
CA GLU A 459 -29.39 -10.47 18.22
C GLU A 459 -29.07 -11.09 16.87
N ASN A 460 -30.08 -11.16 16.01
CA ASN A 460 -30.08 -11.78 14.68
C ASN A 460 -29.16 -11.05 13.66
N SER A 461 -28.04 -10.49 14.12
CA SER A 461 -27.03 -9.85 13.31
C SER A 461 -25.92 -10.84 12.99
N SER A 462 -25.80 -11.20 11.71
CA SER A 462 -24.70 -12.02 11.22
C SER A 462 -23.37 -11.34 11.52
N LEU A 463 -22.40 -12.09 12.05
CA LEU A 463 -21.07 -11.57 12.30
C LEU A 463 -20.28 -11.43 10.99
N ARG A 464 -19.45 -10.38 10.91
CA ARG A 464 -18.58 -10.19 9.75
C ARG A 464 -17.45 -11.23 9.78
N PRO A 465 -17.30 -12.06 8.74
CA PRO A 465 -16.23 -13.05 8.69
C PRO A 465 -14.87 -12.37 8.50
N ARG A 466 -13.87 -12.80 9.29
CA ARG A 466 -12.45 -12.49 9.07
C ARG A 466 -11.74 -13.77 8.62
N ARG A 467 -11.40 -13.85 7.34
CA ARG A 467 -10.82 -15.04 6.72
C ARG A 467 -9.30 -15.04 6.86
N VAL A 468 -8.75 -16.13 7.40
CA VAL A 468 -7.35 -16.29 7.72
C VAL A 468 -6.92 -17.74 7.46
N GLY A 469 -6.16 -17.95 6.40
CA GLY A 469 -5.71 -19.28 5.97
C GLY A 469 -6.90 -20.12 5.54
N ASN A 470 -6.90 -21.34 6.05
CA ASN A 470 -8.00 -22.30 5.97
C ASN A 470 -9.06 -22.04 7.06
N THR A 471 -8.90 -20.98 7.85
CA THR A 471 -9.79 -20.61 8.96
C THR A 471 -10.65 -19.39 8.63
N VAL A 472 -11.89 -19.39 9.10
CA VAL A 472 -12.77 -18.23 9.14
C VAL A 472 -13.06 -17.89 10.59
N LEU A 473 -12.71 -16.67 10.97
CA LEU A 473 -12.86 -16.15 12.33
C LEU A 473 -14.10 -15.25 12.42
N PHE A 474 -14.86 -15.41 13.48
CA PHE A 474 -15.95 -14.52 13.86
C PHE A 474 -15.72 -14.03 15.29
N GLU A 475 -15.72 -12.72 15.50
CA GLU A 475 -15.54 -12.13 16.83
C GLU A 475 -16.81 -11.39 17.25
N LYS A 476 -17.26 -11.61 18.48
CA LYS A 476 -18.34 -10.86 19.13
C LYS A 476 -17.88 -10.41 20.50
N GLN A 477 -18.12 -9.14 20.82
CA GLN A 477 -17.86 -8.57 22.13
C GLN A 477 -19.18 -8.45 22.88
N PHE A 478 -19.24 -9.07 24.05
CA PHE A 478 -20.39 -8.98 24.94
C PHE A 478 -20.09 -8.04 26.12
N GLN A 479 -21.15 -7.62 26.82
CA GLN A 479 -21.01 -6.77 28.01
C GLN A 479 -20.23 -7.51 29.11
N LYS A 480 -19.31 -6.82 29.77
CA LYS A 480 -18.51 -7.38 30.86
C LYS A 480 -19.45 -7.86 31.99
N GLY A 481 -19.40 -9.15 32.32
CA GLY A 481 -20.28 -9.80 33.32
C GLY A 481 -21.50 -10.55 32.76
N SER A 482 -21.76 -10.46 31.45
CA SER A 482 -22.82 -11.26 30.79
C SER A 482 -22.44 -12.73 30.60
N ILE A 483 -21.14 -13.04 30.60
CA ILE A 483 -20.62 -14.41 30.48
C ILE A 483 -20.33 -14.93 31.90
N LYS A 484 -21.18 -15.81 32.41
CA LYS A 484 -20.94 -16.57 33.65
C LYS A 484 -20.50 -17.98 33.31
N THR A 485 -19.74 -18.63 34.20
CA THR A 485 -19.29 -20.02 34.04
C THR A 485 -20.43 -21.02 33.79
N THR A 486 -21.64 -20.75 34.28
CA THR A 486 -22.82 -21.59 34.06
C THR A 486 -23.62 -21.27 32.79
N SER A 487 -23.06 -20.50 31.86
CA SER A 487 -23.78 -20.04 30.66
C SER A 487 -23.59 -21.01 29.49
N ILE A 488 -24.56 -21.04 28.57
CA ILE A 488 -24.45 -21.73 27.29
C ILE A 488 -24.26 -20.69 26.19
N ILE A 489 -23.22 -20.86 25.38
CA ILE A 489 -23.06 -20.12 24.12
C ILE A 489 -23.63 -20.99 23.01
N THR A 490 -24.51 -20.45 22.18
CA THR A 490 -24.97 -21.11 20.97
C THR A 490 -24.28 -20.47 19.77
N THR A 491 -23.61 -21.28 18.95
CA THR A 491 -23.05 -20.81 17.68
C THR A 491 -23.76 -21.46 16.53
N LYS A 492 -24.19 -20.67 15.56
CA LYS A 492 -24.82 -21.15 14.33
C LYS A 492 -23.98 -20.71 13.13
N THR A 493 -23.57 -21.66 12.31
CA THR A 493 -22.81 -21.40 11.07
C THR A 493 -23.62 -21.87 9.89
N GLN A 494 -23.89 -20.97 8.94
CA GLN A 494 -24.58 -21.25 7.68
C GLN A 494 -23.57 -21.26 6.54
N PHE A 495 -23.50 -22.38 5.82
CA PHE A 495 -22.70 -22.52 4.62
C PHE A 495 -23.43 -21.95 3.41
N SER A 496 -22.68 -21.55 2.37
CA SER A 496 -23.28 -21.06 1.13
C SER A 496 -24.01 -22.14 0.32
N THR A 497 -23.90 -23.42 0.72
CA THR A 497 -24.71 -24.54 0.24
C THR A 497 -26.13 -24.55 0.81
N GLY A 498 -26.39 -23.79 1.88
CA GLY A 498 -27.64 -23.80 2.65
C GLY A 498 -27.59 -24.70 3.90
N GLU A 499 -26.54 -25.52 4.06
CA GLU A 499 -26.35 -26.33 5.25
C GLU A 499 -26.03 -25.46 6.48
N THR A 500 -26.41 -25.93 7.67
CA THR A 500 -26.24 -25.21 8.92
C THR A 500 -25.73 -26.14 10.00
N ILE A 501 -24.66 -25.72 10.68
CA ILE A 501 -24.16 -26.36 11.91
C ILE A 501 -24.55 -25.49 13.10
N THR A 502 -25.05 -26.11 14.17
CA THR A 502 -25.37 -25.43 15.43
C THR A 502 -24.71 -26.16 16.59
N TYR A 503 -23.90 -25.45 17.38
CA TYR A 503 -23.28 -25.97 18.60
C TYR A 503 -23.76 -25.22 19.83
N ASN A 504 -23.94 -25.96 20.91
CA ASN A 504 -24.20 -25.41 22.25
C ASN A 504 -22.99 -25.70 23.13
N TRP A 505 -22.25 -24.66 23.48
CA TRP A 505 -21.02 -24.73 24.26
C TRP A 505 -21.33 -24.51 25.74
N LEU A 506 -21.22 -25.58 26.53
CA LEU A 506 -21.37 -25.53 27.98
C LEU A 506 -20.09 -24.98 28.62
N LEU A 507 -20.20 -23.87 29.36
CA LEU A 507 -19.06 -23.23 30.00
C LEU A 507 -18.70 -23.82 31.38
N ASP A 508 -19.52 -24.78 31.87
CA ASP A 508 -19.40 -25.44 33.17
C ASP A 508 -18.35 -26.56 33.22
N GLU A 509 -17.74 -26.93 32.08
CA GLU A 509 -16.67 -27.93 32.08
C GLU A 509 -15.36 -27.33 32.62
N ILE A 510 -15.18 -27.52 33.93
CA ILE A 510 -13.95 -27.24 34.66
C ILE A 510 -12.91 -28.33 34.34
N ILE A 511 -11.95 -27.96 33.49
CA ILE A 511 -10.51 -28.27 33.54
C ILE A 511 -10.15 -29.76 33.74
N LYS A 512 -9.54 -30.33 32.71
CA LYS A 512 -8.10 -30.63 32.81
C LYS A 512 -7.31 -29.87 31.76
#